data_AF-A0A6L8GAD1-F1
#
_entry.id   AF-A0A6L8GAD1-F1
#
_cell.length_a   1.000
_cell.length_b   1.000
_cell.length_c   1.000
_cell.angle_alpha   90.00
_cell.angle_beta   90.00
_cell.angle_gamma   90.00
#
_symmetry.space_group_name_H-M   'P 1'
#
loop_
_entity.id
_entity.type
_entity.pdbx_description
1 polymer ?
#
loop_
_entity_poly.entity_id
_entity_poly.type
_entity_poly.pdbx_seq_one_letter_code
_entity_poly.pdbx_strand_id
1 'polypeptide(L)'
;MSDARWVEVEEDIADAVHHFSMAAAMHGEDTAIRSGSGDLASYKDGMALMHSMQCAHTSFENAMKRILEMLGEQAPSGESWHKDLVMRVSKSLKDRPAILDERLKDAAEETRSFRNIASVYCKTKDSILSRGVILS
;
A
#
# COMPACT_ATOMS: atom_id res chain seq x y z
N MET A 1 26.90 -9.47 -9.01
CA MET A 1 26.24 -10.42 -8.11
C MET A 1 25.50 -9.58 -7.09
N SER A 2 24.16 -9.54 -7.13
CA SER A 2 23.42 -8.98 -6.00
C SER A 2 23.72 -9.85 -4.78
N ASP A 3 23.98 -9.20 -3.66
CA ASP A 3 24.20 -9.88 -2.39
C ASP A 3 22.92 -10.64 -2.04
N ALA A 4 23.03 -11.96 -1.81
CA ALA A 4 21.87 -12.86 -1.67
C ALA A 4 20.89 -12.43 -0.57
N ARG A 5 21.33 -11.60 0.39
CA ARG A 5 20.48 -11.03 1.44
C ARG A 5 19.46 -10.01 0.92
N TRP A 6 19.68 -9.47 -0.28
CA TRP A 6 18.81 -8.47 -0.89
C TRP A 6 17.75 -9.05 -1.79
N VAL A 7 17.79 -10.35 -2.11
CA VAL A 7 16.87 -10.96 -3.08
C VAL A 7 15.42 -10.72 -2.70
N GLU A 8 15.05 -11.01 -1.45
CA GLU A 8 13.67 -10.83 -1.01
C GLU A 8 13.27 -9.34 -0.91
N VAL A 9 14.22 -8.45 -0.64
CA VAL A 9 13.99 -7.00 -0.65
C VAL A 9 13.75 -6.52 -2.09
N GLU A 10 14.56 -6.99 -3.05
CA GLU A 10 14.43 -6.67 -4.46
C GLU A 10 13.10 -7.18 -5.03
N GLU A 11 12.68 -8.38 -4.65
CA GLU A 11 11.37 -8.95 -5.00
C GLU A 11 10.21 -8.12 -4.42
N ASP A 12 10.23 -7.81 -3.12
CA ASP A 12 9.19 -7.00 -2.46
C ASP A 12 9.10 -5.59 -3.11
N ILE A 13 10.24 -5.00 -3.49
CA ILE A 13 10.27 -3.70 -4.19
C ILE A 13 9.75 -3.82 -5.63
N ALA A 14 10.14 -4.87 -6.35
CA ALA A 14 9.65 -5.11 -7.71
C ALA A 14 8.12 -5.29 -7.73
N ASP A 15 7.58 -6.04 -6.78
CA ASP A 15 6.13 -6.22 -6.61
C ASP A 15 5.43 -4.91 -6.25
N ALA A 16 6.01 -4.12 -5.33
CA ALA A 16 5.48 -2.81 -4.98
C ALA A 16 5.40 -1.89 -6.21
N VAL A 17 6.48 -1.82 -6.99
CA VAL A 17 6.55 -1.01 -8.21
C VAL A 17 5.55 -1.49 -9.25
N HIS A 18 5.43 -2.81 -9.45
CA HIS A 18 4.47 -3.40 -10.38
C HIS A 18 3.04 -2.98 -10.02
N HIS A 19 2.63 -3.19 -8.77
CA HIS A 19 1.26 -2.89 -8.33
C HIS A 19 0.96 -1.38 -8.31
N PHE A 20 1.92 -0.53 -7.92
CA PHE A 20 1.73 0.93 -8.04
C PHE A 20 1.59 1.37 -9.50
N SER A 21 2.36 0.76 -10.41
CA SER A 21 2.27 1.05 -11.84
C SER A 21 0.92 0.64 -12.43
N MET A 22 0.41 -0.53 -12.04
CA MET A 22 -0.94 -0.98 -12.44
C MET A 22 -2.03 -0.06 -11.89
N ALA A 23 -1.93 0.35 -10.62
CA ALA A 23 -2.85 1.30 -10.02
C ALA A 23 -2.84 2.66 -10.74
N ALA A 24 -1.65 3.17 -11.08
CA ALA A 24 -1.50 4.41 -11.83
C ALA A 24 -2.09 4.31 -13.24
N ALA A 25 -1.89 3.19 -13.93
CA ALA A 25 -2.47 2.94 -15.26
C ALA A 25 -4.01 2.92 -15.20
N MET A 26 -4.59 2.20 -14.24
CA MET A 26 -6.05 2.17 -14.02
C MET A 26 -6.65 3.54 -13.67
N HIS A 27 -5.87 4.42 -13.04
CA HIS A 27 -6.29 5.79 -12.75
C HIS A 27 -6.14 6.74 -13.96
N GLY A 28 -5.11 6.53 -14.78
CA GLY A 28 -4.79 7.37 -15.94
C GLY A 28 -5.60 7.05 -17.20
N GLU A 29 -6.10 5.81 -17.32
CA GLU A 29 -7.08 5.46 -18.34
C GLU A 29 -8.43 6.16 -18.04
N ASP A 30 -9.22 6.47 -19.08
CA ASP A 30 -10.61 6.97 -18.93
C ASP A 30 -11.50 5.79 -18.51
N THR A 31 -11.19 5.23 -17.34
CA THR A 31 -11.81 4.03 -16.79
C THR A 31 -13.22 4.32 -16.31
N ALA A 32 -14.01 3.27 -16.18
CA ALA A 32 -15.38 3.37 -15.69
C ALA A 32 -15.44 3.93 -14.25
N ILE A 33 -14.32 3.97 -13.52
CA ILE A 33 -14.15 4.70 -12.25
C ILE A 33 -14.50 6.19 -12.40
N ARG A 34 -14.05 6.83 -13.49
CA ARG A 34 -14.32 8.26 -13.79
C ARG A 34 -15.74 8.50 -14.27
N SER A 35 -16.31 7.54 -14.98
CA SER A 35 -17.64 7.65 -15.58
C SER A 35 -18.76 7.68 -14.52
N GLY A 36 -18.51 7.15 -13.31
CA GLY A 36 -19.48 7.14 -12.22
C GLY A 36 -20.80 6.45 -12.57
N SER A 37 -20.81 5.59 -13.60
CA SER A 37 -22.02 4.99 -14.18
C SER A 37 -22.72 4.02 -13.22
N GLY A 38 -22.02 3.60 -12.14
CA GLY A 38 -22.55 2.67 -11.15
C GLY A 38 -22.73 1.25 -11.68
N ASP A 39 -22.21 0.96 -12.87
CA ASP A 39 -22.30 -0.35 -13.48
C ASP A 39 -21.24 -1.33 -12.94
N LEU A 40 -21.35 -2.59 -13.36
CA LEU A 40 -20.45 -3.66 -12.92
C LEU A 40 -18.99 -3.42 -13.37
N ALA A 41 -18.77 -2.73 -14.48
CA ALA A 41 -17.43 -2.43 -14.97
C ALA A 41 -16.77 -1.38 -14.07
N SER A 42 -17.44 -0.25 -13.77
CA SER A 42 -16.98 0.75 -12.80
C SER A 42 -16.66 0.13 -11.45
N TYR A 43 -17.49 -0.81 -10.99
CA TYR A 43 -17.26 -1.48 -9.72
C TYR A 43 -16.00 -2.37 -9.75
N LYS A 44 -15.83 -3.18 -10.80
CA LYS A 44 -14.66 -4.05 -10.95
C LYS A 44 -13.37 -3.24 -11.05
N ASP A 45 -13.38 -2.15 -11.80
CA ASP A 45 -12.24 -1.27 -11.95
C ASP A 45 -11.86 -0.62 -10.60
N GLY A 46 -12.86 -0.13 -9.84
CA GLY A 46 -12.63 0.41 -8.51
C GLY A 46 -12.06 -0.61 -7.52
N MET A 47 -12.53 -1.86 -7.57
CA MET A 47 -11.99 -2.95 -6.75
C MET A 47 -10.56 -3.31 -7.14
N ALA A 48 -10.27 -3.38 -8.44
CA ALA A 48 -8.94 -3.65 -8.96
C ALA A 48 -7.94 -2.56 -8.56
N LEU A 49 -8.34 -1.29 -8.62
CA LEU A 49 -7.53 -0.16 -8.16
C LEU A 49 -7.23 -0.27 -6.66
N MET A 50 -8.25 -0.47 -5.83
CA MET A 50 -8.08 -0.59 -4.38
C MET A 50 -7.19 -1.78 -4.02
N HIS A 51 -7.39 -2.91 -4.67
CA HIS A 51 -6.60 -4.12 -4.44
C HIS A 51 -5.13 -3.89 -4.84
N SER A 52 -4.89 -3.30 -6.01
CA SER A 52 -3.53 -2.99 -6.48
C SER A 52 -2.81 -2.05 -5.52
N MET A 53 -3.46 -0.98 -5.05
CA MET A 53 -2.90 -0.06 -4.07
C MET A 53 -2.58 -0.74 -2.73
N GLN A 54 -3.45 -1.64 -2.26
CA GLN A 54 -3.22 -2.38 -1.03
C GLN A 54 -2.03 -3.34 -1.18
N CYS A 55 -1.98 -4.13 -2.25
CA CYS A 55 -0.87 -5.04 -2.54
C CYS A 55 0.46 -4.29 -2.64
N ALA A 56 0.48 -3.19 -3.40
CA ALA A 56 1.67 -2.36 -3.57
C ALA A 56 2.24 -1.88 -2.22
N HIS A 57 1.36 -1.33 -1.37
CA HIS A 57 1.77 -0.81 -0.08
C HIS A 57 2.20 -1.92 0.89
N THR A 58 1.57 -3.10 0.84
CA THR A 58 2.00 -4.25 1.64
C THR A 58 3.40 -4.73 1.25
N SER A 59 3.69 -4.90 -0.05
CA SER A 59 5.04 -5.30 -0.50
C SER A 59 6.09 -4.24 -0.12
N PHE A 60 5.74 -2.96 -0.25
CA PHE A 60 6.59 -1.86 0.22
C PHE A 60 6.90 -1.94 1.72
N GLU A 61 5.89 -2.14 2.58
CA GLU A 61 6.10 -2.29 4.03
C GLU A 61 6.96 -3.52 4.37
N ASN A 62 6.82 -4.61 3.62
CA ASN A 62 7.63 -5.83 3.79
C ASN A 62 9.10 -5.57 3.45
N ALA A 63 9.39 -4.93 2.31
CA ALA A 63 10.75 -4.53 1.95
C ALA A 63 11.39 -3.68 3.05
N MET A 64 10.66 -2.69 3.57
CA MET A 64 11.17 -1.81 4.64
C MET A 64 11.48 -2.59 5.93
N LYS A 65 10.62 -3.54 6.33
CA LYS A 65 10.89 -4.38 7.52
C LYS A 65 12.14 -5.24 7.34
N ARG A 66 12.30 -5.85 6.17
CA ARG A 66 13.49 -6.67 5.85
C ARG A 66 14.76 -5.83 5.86
N ILE A 67 14.73 -4.62 5.30
CA ILE A 67 15.88 -3.70 5.37
C ILE A 67 16.22 -3.39 6.83
N LEU A 68 15.23 -3.08 7.68
CA LEU A 68 15.50 -2.85 9.11
C LEU A 68 16.12 -4.08 9.77
N GLU A 69 15.60 -5.27 9.50
CA GLU A 69 16.15 -6.54 10.01
C GLU A 69 17.60 -6.75 9.58
N MET A 70 17.93 -6.51 8.30
CA MET A 70 19.29 -6.60 7.77
C MET A 70 20.27 -5.63 8.44
N LEU A 71 19.76 -4.49 8.91
CA LEU A 71 20.51 -3.46 9.63
C LEU A 71 20.55 -3.72 11.15
N GLY A 72 19.92 -4.81 11.63
CA GLY A 72 19.83 -5.13 13.04
C GLY A 72 18.87 -4.21 13.82
N GLU A 73 18.02 -3.45 13.12
CA GLU A 73 17.01 -2.60 13.71
C GLU A 73 15.70 -3.35 13.93
N GLN A 74 15.08 -3.15 15.09
CA GLN A 74 13.76 -3.73 15.37
C GLN A 74 12.66 -2.97 14.60
N ALA A 75 11.82 -3.71 13.86
CA ALA A 75 10.64 -3.14 13.23
C ALA A 75 9.63 -2.62 14.28
N PRO A 76 8.93 -1.50 14.01
CA PRO A 76 7.85 -1.02 14.87
C PRO A 76 6.73 -2.05 15.04
N SER A 77 6.03 -1.98 16.17
CA SER A 77 4.93 -2.88 16.54
C SER A 77 3.80 -2.09 17.21
N GLY A 78 2.61 -2.69 17.34
CA GLY A 78 1.42 -2.05 17.95
C GLY A 78 0.51 -1.40 16.90
N GLU A 79 -0.57 -0.74 17.33
CA GLU A 79 -1.62 -0.28 16.40
C GLU A 79 -1.15 0.74 15.35
N SER A 80 -0.16 1.57 15.70
CA SER A 80 0.40 2.61 14.82
C SER A 80 1.58 2.13 13.97
N TRP A 81 1.92 0.83 14.00
CA TRP A 81 3.18 0.32 13.45
C TRP A 81 3.41 0.72 11.98
N HIS A 82 2.36 0.78 11.17
CA HIS A 82 2.42 1.17 9.77
C HIS A 82 2.99 2.58 9.57
N LYS A 83 2.47 3.55 10.34
CA LYS A 83 2.95 4.94 10.31
C LYS A 83 4.35 5.02 10.89
N ASP A 84 4.59 4.32 12.00
CA ASP A 84 5.88 4.34 12.68
C ASP A 84 6.99 3.75 11.81
N LEU A 85 6.66 2.75 10.97
CA LEU A 85 7.59 2.17 10.01
C LEU A 85 8.06 3.22 8.99
N VAL A 86 7.11 3.90 8.31
CA VAL A 86 7.43 4.96 7.32
C VAL A 86 8.26 6.07 7.98
N MET A 87 7.86 6.52 9.17
CA MET A 87 8.59 7.54 9.91
C MET A 87 10.00 7.09 10.33
N ARG A 88 10.20 5.82 10.65
CA ARG A 88 11.51 5.27 11.05
C ARG A 88 12.46 5.18 9.86
N VAL A 89 12.02 4.62 8.74
CA VAL A 89 12.87 4.45 7.56
C VAL A 89 13.21 5.78 6.89
N SER A 90 12.37 6.80 7.04
CA SER A 90 12.60 8.17 6.53
C SER A 90 13.53 9.02 7.40
N LYS A 91 13.85 8.59 8.62
CA LYS A 91 14.78 9.31 9.50
C LYS A 91 16.22 8.91 9.18
N SER A 92 17.09 9.90 9.07
CA SER A 92 18.53 9.68 9.17
C SER A 92 18.89 9.42 10.63
N LEU A 93 19.66 8.37 10.86
CA LEU A 93 20.26 8.02 12.14
C LEU A 93 21.77 8.25 12.07
N LYS A 94 22.45 8.14 13.21
CA LYS A 94 23.91 8.33 13.30
C LYS A 94 24.67 7.36 12.38
N ASP A 95 24.22 6.11 12.33
CA ASP A 95 24.93 5.02 11.65
C ASP A 95 24.20 4.55 10.37
N ARG A 96 23.13 5.25 9.97
CA ARG A 96 22.32 4.91 8.80
C ARG A 96 21.69 6.18 8.17
N PRO A 97 21.87 6.44 6.87
CA PRO A 97 21.13 7.50 6.19
C PRO A 97 19.63 7.18 6.13
N ALA A 98 18.80 8.18 5.83
CA ALA A 98 17.40 7.92 5.52
C ALA A 98 17.30 6.93 4.34
N ILE A 99 16.47 5.89 4.48
CA ILE A 99 16.20 4.92 3.41
C ILE A 99 15.26 5.54 2.39
N LEU A 100 14.26 6.28 2.88
CA LEU A 100 13.35 7.07 2.04
C LEU A 100 13.76 8.54 2.09
N ASP A 101 13.79 9.18 0.93
CA ASP A 101 13.81 10.63 0.86
C ASP A 101 12.43 11.22 1.20
N GLU A 102 12.37 12.55 1.34
CA GLU A 102 11.12 13.23 1.73
C GLU A 102 9.99 12.98 0.71
N ARG A 103 10.32 12.88 -0.59
CA ARG A 103 9.33 12.64 -1.65
C ARG A 103 8.72 11.24 -1.53
N LEU A 104 9.55 10.22 -1.31
CA LEU A 104 9.10 8.84 -1.15
C LEU A 104 8.35 8.64 0.17
N LYS A 105 8.76 9.34 1.23
CA LYS A 105 8.01 9.39 2.49
C LYS A 105 6.60 9.94 2.28
N ASP A 106 6.47 11.07 1.59
CA ASP A 106 5.16 11.69 1.35
C ASP A 106 4.26 10.76 0.51
N ALA A 107 4.80 10.14 -0.54
CA ALA A 107 4.07 9.14 -1.33
C ALA A 107 3.69 7.90 -0.51
N ALA A 108 4.56 7.43 0.39
CA ALA A 108 4.26 6.32 1.29
C ALA A 108 3.14 6.66 2.28
N GLU A 109 3.12 7.88 2.84
CA GLU A 109 2.05 8.33 3.73
C GLU A 109 0.70 8.51 3.01
N GLU A 110 0.73 8.98 1.76
CA GLU A 110 -0.46 9.10 0.91
C GLU A 110 -1.07 7.72 0.64
N THR A 111 -0.26 6.76 0.19
CA THR A 111 -0.71 5.38 -0.09
C THR A 111 -1.17 4.65 1.18
N ARG A 112 -0.53 4.90 2.33
CA ARG A 112 -0.97 4.41 3.65
C ARG A 112 -2.36 4.96 4.02
N SER A 113 -2.58 6.25 3.77
CA SER A 113 -3.85 6.92 4.07
C SER A 113 -4.96 6.40 3.16
N PHE A 114 -4.64 6.16 1.87
CA PHE A 114 -5.56 5.53 0.93
C PHE A 114 -6.00 4.13 1.39
N ARG A 115 -5.08 3.30 1.89
CA ARG A 115 -5.42 1.97 2.45
C ARG A 115 -6.43 2.07 3.59
N ASN A 116 -6.26 3.03 4.50
CA ASN A 116 -7.20 3.23 5.60
C ASN A 116 -8.60 3.59 5.09
N ILE A 117 -8.68 4.44 4.07
CA ILE A 117 -9.94 4.81 3.42
C ILE A 117 -10.56 3.60 2.71
N ALA A 118 -9.80 2.88 1.89
CA ALA A 118 -10.27 1.69 1.18
C ALA A 118 -10.78 0.59 2.14
N SER A 119 -10.05 0.35 3.23
CA SER A 119 -10.47 -0.59 4.29
C SER A 119 -11.80 -0.16 4.94
N VAL A 120 -12.01 1.14 5.16
CA VAL A 120 -13.29 1.65 5.69
C VAL A 120 -14.42 1.47 4.67
N TYR A 121 -14.18 1.74 3.38
CA TYR A 121 -15.17 1.52 2.32
C TYR A 121 -15.60 0.06 2.20
N CYS A 122 -14.65 -0.89 2.21
CA CYS A 122 -14.96 -2.33 2.18
C CYS A 122 -15.80 -2.75 3.41
N LYS A 123 -15.37 -2.39 4.63
CA LYS A 123 -16.09 -2.75 5.87
C LYS A 123 -17.49 -2.14 5.96
N THR A 124 -17.63 -0.90 5.50
CA THR A 124 -18.92 -0.19 5.55
C THR A 124 -19.91 -0.75 4.53
N LYS A 125 -19.42 -1.17 3.36
CA LYS A 125 -20.26 -1.76 2.31
C LYS A 125 -20.71 -3.19 2.65
N ASP A 126 -19.84 -3.99 3.25
CA ASP A 126 -20.20 -5.33 3.74
C ASP A 126 -21.31 -5.27 4.81
N SER A 127 -21.27 -4.26 5.69
CA SER A 127 -22.31 -3.96 6.68
C SER A 127 -23.66 -3.56 6.05
N ILE A 128 -23.64 -2.81 4.95
CA ILE A 128 -24.88 -2.40 4.23
C ILE A 128 -25.48 -3.58 3.48
N LEU A 129 -24.65 -4.38 2.79
CA LEU A 129 -25.12 -5.56 2.04
C LEU A 129 -25.62 -6.68 2.96
N SER A 130 -25.00 -6.89 4.12
CA SER A 130 -25.46 -7.89 5.11
C SER A 130 -26.74 -7.47 5.85
N ARG A 131 -27.04 -6.17 5.94
CA ARG A 131 -28.30 -5.65 6.51
C ARG A 131 -29.45 -5.58 5.50
N GLY A 132 -29.17 -5.57 4.19
CA GLY A 132 -30.17 -5.54 3.13
C GLY A 132 -30.88 -6.87 2.86
N VAL A 133 -30.39 -7.99 3.41
CA VAL A 133 -30.95 -9.35 3.18
C VAL A 133 -32.07 -9.71 4.17
N ILE A 134 -32.41 -8.83 5.12
CA ILE A 134 -33.43 -9.09 6.16
C ILE A 134 -34.79 -8.42 5.85
N LEU A 135 -34.94 -7.73 4.72
CA LEU A 135 -36.22 -7.16 4.29
C LEU A 135 -36.54 -7.62 2.86
N SER A 136 -36.97 -8.88 2.72
CA SER A 136 -37.62 -9.43 1.53
C SER A 136 -38.62 -10.48 1.96
#